data_AF-A0A4V3UN75-F1
#
_entry.id   AF-A0A4V3UN75-F1
#
_cell.length_a   1.000
_cell.length_b   1.000
_cell.length_c   1.000
_cell.angle_alpha   90.00
_cell.angle_beta   90.00
_cell.angle_gamma   90.00
#
_symmetry.space_group_name_H-M   'P 1'
#
loop_
_entity.id
_entity.type
_entity.pdbx_description
1 polymer ?
#
loop_
_entity_poly.entity_id
_entity_poly.type
_entity_poly.pdbx_seq_one_letter_code
_entity_poly.pdbx_strand_id
1 'polypeptide(L)'
;MATKRKASALTAAVDEEPVDPSDEVAFYCLGGGNEVGRSCHIIQYKGKTVMLDAGMHPAKEGFSALPFFDEFDLSTVDILLISQYVGYPSLSFSIIYIRLWSSLGSERVSGF
;
A
#
# COMPACT_ATOMS: atom_id res chain seq x y z
N MET A 1 0.79 41.02 -14.31
CA MET A 1 1.87 40.25 -14.95
C MET A 1 2.62 39.50 -13.86
N ALA A 2 2.35 38.19 -13.73
CA ALA A 2 2.89 37.35 -12.67
C ALA A 2 4.39 37.11 -12.86
N THR A 3 5.20 37.40 -11.84
CA THR A 3 6.65 37.21 -11.85
C THR A 3 6.96 35.71 -11.84
N LYS A 4 7.33 35.17 -13.00
CA LYS A 4 7.77 33.78 -13.19
C LYS A 4 9.08 33.56 -12.42
N ARG A 5 9.01 32.90 -11.25
CA ARG A 5 10.22 32.48 -10.50
C ARG A 5 10.98 31.47 -11.37
N LYS A 6 12.26 31.77 -11.63
CA LYS A 6 13.16 30.92 -12.42
C LYS A 6 13.34 29.58 -11.70
N ALA A 7 12.99 28.48 -12.38
CA ALA A 7 13.17 27.10 -11.92
C ALA A 7 14.65 26.67 -11.82
N SER A 8 15.61 27.53 -12.16
CA SER A 8 17.03 27.21 -12.22
C SER A 8 17.77 27.29 -10.88
N ALA A 9 17.06 27.54 -9.77
CA ALA A 9 17.66 27.65 -8.43
C ALA A 9 17.45 26.40 -7.55
N LEU A 10 16.80 25.36 -8.07
CA LEU A 10 16.57 24.08 -7.37
C LEU A 10 17.61 23.00 -7.71
N THR A 11 18.57 23.29 -8.59
CA THR A 11 19.68 22.40 -8.96
C THR A 11 21.00 22.92 -8.42
N ALA A 12 21.01 23.45 -7.19
CA ALA A 12 22.23 23.84 -6.51
C ALA A 12 22.49 22.81 -5.41
N ALA A 13 23.48 21.94 -5.66
CA ALA A 13 24.02 20.94 -4.75
C ALA A 13 23.01 19.90 -4.26
N VAL A 14 22.71 18.91 -5.11
CA VAL A 14 22.48 17.57 -4.58
C VAL A 14 23.89 17.01 -4.41
N ASP A 15 24.39 16.97 -3.18
CA ASP A 15 25.61 16.24 -2.88
C ASP A 15 25.43 14.81 -3.41
N GLU A 16 26.31 14.39 -4.31
CA GLU A 16 26.48 13.01 -4.78
C GLU A 16 27.08 12.15 -3.67
N GLU A 17 26.53 12.23 -2.45
CA GLU A 17 26.64 11.12 -1.51
C GLU A 17 25.54 10.12 -1.88
N PRO A 18 25.82 8.80 -1.88
CA PRO A 18 24.78 7.82 -2.10
C PRO A 18 23.70 8.05 -1.05
N VAL A 19 22.51 8.48 -1.49
CA VAL A 19 21.33 8.53 -0.63
C VAL A 19 21.23 7.15 0.00
N ASP A 20 21.32 7.11 1.33
CA ASP A 20 21.18 5.86 2.06
C ASP A 20 19.81 5.27 1.67
N PRO A 21 19.72 4.00 1.26
CA PRO A 21 18.45 3.39 0.88
C PRO A 21 17.37 3.47 1.98
N SER A 22 17.75 3.78 3.23
CA SER A 22 16.82 4.06 4.32
C SER A 22 16.11 5.43 4.24
N ASP A 23 16.68 6.41 3.53
CA ASP A 23 16.09 7.73 3.30
C ASP A 23 15.24 7.80 2.01
N GLU A 24 15.19 6.72 1.23
CA GLU A 24 14.26 6.56 0.11
C GLU A 24 12.87 6.15 0.61
N VAL A 25 11.83 6.76 0.02
CA VAL A 25 10.44 6.34 0.23
C VAL A 25 10.06 5.42 -0.91
N ALA A 26 9.86 4.14 -0.60
CA ALA A 26 9.35 3.19 -1.58
C ALA A 26 7.81 3.11 -1.48
N PHE A 27 7.13 3.36 -2.59
CA PHE A 27 5.68 3.35 -2.69
C PHE A 27 5.22 2.25 -3.64
N TYR A 28 4.45 1.29 -3.12
CA TYR A 28 3.95 0.15 -3.87
C TYR A 28 2.43 0.21 -3.97
N CYS A 29 1.89 0.02 -5.17
CA CYS A 29 0.45 -0.04 -5.43
C CYS A 29 0.02 -1.50 -5.61
N LEU A 30 -0.50 -2.13 -4.56
CA LEU A 30 -1.01 -3.51 -4.63
C LEU A 30 -2.44 -3.60 -5.16
N GLY A 31 -3.12 -2.47 -5.28
CA GLY A 31 -4.43 -2.38 -5.91
C GLY A 31 -4.97 -0.95 -5.90
N GLY A 32 -5.84 -0.63 -6.87
CA GLY A 32 -6.26 0.76 -7.13
C GLY A 32 -5.25 1.57 -7.95
N GLY A 33 -4.12 0.98 -8.36
CA GLY A 33 -3.19 1.57 -9.31
C GLY A 33 -3.77 1.52 -10.72
N ASN A 34 -4.39 2.62 -11.17
CA ASN A 34 -5.08 2.74 -12.46
C ASN A 34 -6.41 1.95 -12.57
N GLU A 35 -7.10 1.74 -11.45
CA GLU A 35 -8.42 1.11 -11.42
C GLU A 35 -9.25 1.60 -10.22
N VAL A 36 -10.54 1.26 -10.21
CA VAL A 36 -11.45 1.60 -9.11
C VAL A 36 -11.86 0.33 -8.36
N GLY A 37 -11.35 0.19 -7.13
CA GLY A 37 -11.59 -0.98 -6.28
C GLY A 37 -10.28 -1.61 -5.81
N ARG A 38 -10.36 -2.47 -4.79
CA ARG A 38 -9.20 -3.12 -4.15
C ARG A 38 -8.05 -2.17 -3.76
N SER A 39 -8.38 -0.95 -3.32
CA SER A 39 -7.37 0.03 -2.92
C SER A 39 -6.47 -0.52 -1.82
N CYS A 40 -5.18 -0.63 -2.13
CA CYS A 40 -4.16 -1.08 -1.20
C CYS A 40 -2.81 -0.54 -1.67
N HIS A 41 -2.19 0.26 -0.81
CA HIS A 41 -0.91 0.89 -1.08
C HIS A 41 0.03 0.65 0.08
N ILE A 42 1.32 0.46 -0.20
CA ILE A 42 2.33 0.25 0.83
C ILE A 42 3.38 1.34 0.73
N ILE A 43 3.69 1.92 1.88
CA ILE A 43 4.75 2.91 2.04
C ILE A 43 5.82 2.30 2.90
N GLN A 44 7.02 2.18 2.37
CA GLN A 44 8.21 1.81 3.12
C GLN A 44 9.11 3.02 3.26
N TYR A 45 9.48 3.34 4.51
CA TYR A 45 10.41 4.43 4.82
C TYR A 45 11.17 4.12 6.10
N LYS A 46 12.50 4.28 6.11
CA LYS A 46 13.35 4.05 7.30
C LYS A 46 13.12 2.70 8.00
N GLY A 47 12.89 1.65 7.21
CA GLY A 47 12.60 0.30 7.72
C GLY A 47 11.24 0.18 8.44
N LYS A 48 10.35 1.14 8.22
CA LYS A 48 8.94 1.08 8.64
C LYS A 48 8.05 0.86 7.43
N THR A 49 7.13 -0.08 7.57
CA THR A 49 6.21 -0.45 6.49
C THR A 49 4.79 -0.14 6.93
N VAL A 50 4.16 0.80 6.24
CA VAL A 50 2.79 1.22 6.49
C VAL A 50 1.93 0.78 5.30
N MET A 51 0.89 0.00 5.59
CA MET A 51 -0.12 -0.38 4.62
C MET A 51 -1.31 0.58 4.71
N LEU A 52 -1.66 1.18 3.59
CA LEU A 52 -2.76 2.11 3.41
C LEU A 52 -3.88 1.42 2.63
N ASP A 53 -4.98 1.21 3.33
CA ASP A 53 -6.16 0.48 2.87
C ASP A 53 -5.91 -0.99 2.52
N ALA A 54 -6.96 -1.78 2.68
CA ALA A 54 -7.04 -3.18 2.26
C ALA A 54 -8.43 -3.42 1.69
N GLY A 55 -8.81 -2.62 0.70
CA GLY A 55 -10.14 -2.65 0.10
C GLY A 55 -10.37 -3.93 -0.71
N MET A 56 -11.63 -4.23 -1.00
CA MET A 56 -12.02 -5.28 -1.94
C MET A 56 -12.55 -4.62 -3.23
N HIS A 57 -12.37 -5.27 -4.37
CA HIS A 57 -12.92 -4.79 -5.63
C HIS A 57 -14.44 -5.09 -5.69
N PRO A 58 -15.31 -4.08 -5.84
CA PRO A 58 -16.76 -4.26 -5.69
C PRO A 58 -17.41 -5.08 -6.82
N ALA A 59 -16.79 -5.09 -8.00
CA ALA A 59 -17.30 -5.81 -9.18
C ALA A 59 -16.59 -7.15 -9.45
N LYS A 60 -15.79 -7.66 -8.50
CA LYS A 60 -15.11 -8.95 -8.60
C LYS A 60 -15.47 -9.81 -7.38
N GLU A 61 -15.34 -11.13 -7.54
CA GLU A 61 -15.66 -12.10 -6.50
C GLU A 61 -14.46 -13.01 -6.19
N GLY A 62 -14.46 -13.58 -4.99
CA GLY A 62 -13.40 -14.47 -4.51
C GLY A 62 -12.03 -13.80 -4.43
N PHE A 63 -10.96 -14.58 -4.61
CA PHE A 63 -9.57 -14.11 -4.56
C PHE A 63 -9.26 -12.98 -5.56
N SER A 64 -9.96 -12.94 -6.70
CA SER A 64 -9.77 -11.89 -7.71
C SER A 64 -10.20 -10.50 -7.25
N ALA A 65 -10.99 -10.42 -6.17
CA ALA A 65 -11.46 -9.19 -5.57
C ALA A 65 -10.49 -8.60 -4.54
N LEU A 66 -9.54 -9.40 -4.06
CA LEU A 66 -8.56 -8.97 -3.08
C LEU A 66 -7.42 -8.17 -3.75
N PRO A 67 -6.72 -7.30 -3.01
CA PRO A 67 -5.44 -6.77 -3.43
C PRO A 67 -4.42 -7.88 -3.68
N PHE A 68 -3.36 -7.57 -4.44
CA PHE A 68 -2.28 -8.52 -4.73
C PHE A 68 -1.37 -8.72 -3.51
N PHE A 69 -1.89 -9.42 -2.50
CA PHE A 69 -1.16 -9.73 -1.27
C PHE A 69 0.04 -10.66 -1.49
N ASP A 70 0.06 -11.42 -2.60
CA ASP A 70 1.17 -12.33 -2.91
C ASP A 70 2.42 -11.60 -3.40
N GLU A 71 2.29 -10.36 -3.87
CA GLU A 71 3.41 -9.56 -4.37
C GLU A 71 4.22 -8.89 -3.24
N PHE A 72 3.70 -8.91 -2.01
CA PHE A 72 4.32 -8.22 -0.88
C PHE A 72 4.25 -9.04 0.39
N ASP A 73 5.35 -9.08 1.14
CA ASP A 73 5.36 -9.73 2.44
C ASP A 73 4.63 -8.88 3.50
N LEU A 74 3.36 -9.19 3.73
CA LEU A 74 2.52 -8.53 4.73
C LEU A 74 3.02 -8.73 6.17
N SER A 75 3.94 -9.68 6.44
CA SER A 75 4.51 -9.85 7.78
C SER A 75 5.41 -8.68 8.19
N THR A 76 5.92 -7.94 7.21
CA THR A 76 6.75 -6.75 7.42
C THR A 76 5.93 -5.50 7.73
N VAL A 77 4.60 -5.53 7.55
CA VAL A 77 3.72 -4.39 7.75
C VAL A 77 3.55 -4.13 9.25
N ASP A 78 4.01 -2.97 9.71
CA ASP A 78 3.89 -2.54 11.11
C ASP A 78 2.48 -2.03 11.42
N ILE A 79 1.90 -1.25 10.49
CA ILE A 79 0.65 -0.52 10.70
C ILE A 79 -0.23 -0.63 9.45
N LEU A 80 -1.51 -0.92 9.67
CA LEU A 80 -2.57 -0.80 8.68
C LEU A 80 -3.44 0.42 8.99
N LEU A 81 -3.45 1.41 8.09
CA LEU A 81 -4.31 2.57 8.16
C LEU A 81 -5.45 2.44 7.16
N ILE A 82 -6.69 2.61 7.62
CA ILE A 82 -7.89 2.61 6.78
C ILE A 82 -8.39 4.04 6.63
N SER A 83 -8.49 4.52 5.39
CA SER A 83 -8.80 5.90 5.04
C SER A 83 -10.26 6.27 5.34
N GLN A 84 -11.21 5.47 4.86
CA GLN A 84 -12.63 5.70 5.05
C GLN A 84 -13.40 4.37 5.04
N TYR A 85 -14.38 4.25 5.94
CA TYR A 85 -15.35 3.17 5.89
C TYR A 85 -16.36 3.44 4.77
N VAL A 86 -16.15 2.83 3.61
CA VAL A 86 -17.17 2.77 2.56
C VAL A 86 -18.07 1.59 2.90
N GLY A 87 -19.34 1.85 3.20
CA GLY A 87 -20.32 0.92 3.81
C GLY A 87 -20.75 -0.29 2.98
N TYR A 88 -19.81 -0.98 2.33
CA TYR A 88 -20.01 -2.33 1.82
C TYR A 88 -19.52 -3.33 2.88
N PRO A 89 -20.23 -4.46 3.10
CA PRO A 89 -19.78 -5.56 3.97
C PRO A 89 -18.37 -6.09 3.63
N SER A 90 -17.87 -5.79 2.43
CA SER A 90 -16.62 -6.26 1.87
C SER A 90 -15.35 -5.82 2.61
N LEU A 91 -15.32 -4.63 3.22
CA LEU A 91 -14.16 -4.16 3.99
C LEU A 91 -13.91 -5.00 5.25
N SER A 92 -14.97 -5.54 5.86
CA SER A 92 -14.84 -6.45 7.00
C SER A 92 -14.18 -7.77 6.58
N PHE A 93 -14.48 -8.29 5.39
CA PHE A 93 -13.90 -9.55 4.92
C PHE A 93 -12.40 -9.46 4.64
N SER A 94 -11.93 -8.40 3.99
CA SER A 94 -10.48 -8.21 3.74
C SER A 94 -9.68 -8.02 5.03
N ILE A 95 -10.21 -7.25 5.99
CA ILE A 95 -9.56 -7.06 7.29
C ILE A 95 -9.56 -8.37 8.10
N ILE A 96 -10.66 -9.13 8.08
CA ILE A 96 -10.73 -10.47 8.68
C ILE A 96 -9.71 -11.40 8.01
N TYR A 97 -9.58 -11.37 6.68
CA TYR A 97 -8.61 -12.17 5.95
C TYR A 97 -7.17 -11.84 6.34
N ILE A 98 -6.79 -10.56 6.38
CA ILE A 98 -5.45 -10.13 6.83
C ILE A 98 -5.22 -10.51 8.29
N ARG A 99 -6.22 -10.37 9.16
CA ARG A 99 -6.13 -10.75 10.57
C ARG A 99 -5.96 -12.25 10.74
N LEU A 100 -6.68 -13.07 9.97
CA LEU A 100 -6.51 -14.52 9.94
C LEU A 100 -5.14 -14.89 9.36
N TRP A 101 -4.72 -14.26 8.27
CA TRP A 101 -3.43 -14.52 7.62
C TRP A 101 -2.25 -14.20 8.54
N SER A 102 -2.29 -13.05 9.22
CA SER A 102 -1.31 -12.66 10.24
C SER A 102 -1.32 -13.59 11.46
N SER A 103 -2.48 -14.13 11.84
CA SER A 103 -2.61 -15.01 13.02
C SER A 103 -2.35 -16.49 12.75
N LEU A 104 -2.51 -16.97 11.51
CA LEU A 104 -2.49 -18.41 11.20
C LEU A 104 -1.30 -18.83 10.32
N GLY A 105 -0.57 -17.88 9.73
CA GLY A 105 0.50 -18.17 8.79
C GLY A 105 -0.02 -18.72 7.45
N SER A 106 0.79 -18.53 6.40
CA SER A 106 0.49 -18.74 4.98
C SER A 106 -0.26 -20.05 4.62
N GLU A 107 -0.07 -21.14 5.36
CA GLU A 107 -0.53 -22.48 4.95
C GLU A 107 -2.02 -22.79 5.21
N ARG A 108 -2.73 -22.01 6.03
CA ARG A 108 -4.13 -22.32 6.40
C ARG A 108 -5.22 -21.46 5.75
N VAL A 109 -4.84 -20.53 4.87
CA VAL A 109 -5.78 -19.59 4.26
C VAL A 109 -6.22 -20.00 2.84
N SER A 110 -5.58 -21.04 2.28
CA SER A 110 -5.90 -21.63 0.95
C SER A 110 -7.19 -22.45 0.89
N GLY A 111 -7.99 -22.48 1.96
CA GLY A 111 -9.14 -23.37 2.13
C GLY A 111 -10.53 -22.72 2.02
N PHE A 112 -10.63 -21.47 1.56
CA PHE A 112 -11.91 -20.79 1.34
C PHE A 112 -12.13 -20.43 -0.13
#